data_AF-A0A2X1Q7I4-F1
#
_entry.id   AF-A0A2X1Q7I4-F1
#
_cell.length_a   1.000
_cell.length_b   1.000
_cell.length_c   1.000
_cell.angle_alpha   90.00
_cell.angle_beta   90.00
_cell.angle_gamma   90.00
#
_symmetry.space_group_name_H-M   'P 1'
#
loop_
_entity.id
_entity.type
_entity.pdbx_description
1 polymer ?
#
loop_
_entity_poly.entity_id
_entity_poly.type
_entity_poly.pdbx_seq_one_letter_code
_entity_poly.pdbx_strand_id
1 'polypeptide(L)'
;MYSPDELREKLARQWDNAKLRAERLLPPGNWPLCLTIGKPSAKIFAEQPQRVLQHVQLWRQVAVGRVEWEEVSYRASDGPVSMPLRWIMNGPSDWINAAADATVSREFRLLEGIIEQVDPIFHPLLISHRSLWRNKGSQDIISAARLASRLEPGCAKGLPLRLLSGQGVDTKFIENNISLLTRLLDMRFSGEASEQGLTTFLDAFDESSHWVLVVPLSPGLLPFKKCRVTTAELAETTLPASRVLMIENEQCLHQLPELSDTIAV
;
A
#
# COMPACT_ATOMS: atom_id res chain seq x y z
N MET A 1 24.51 -24.59 -11.86
CA MET A 1 25.09 -23.23 -11.89
C MET A 1 24.03 -22.31 -12.42
N TYR A 2 23.83 -21.16 -11.79
CA TYR A 2 22.85 -20.19 -12.22
C TYR A 2 23.42 -19.26 -13.30
N SER A 3 22.74 -19.12 -14.43
CA SER A 3 23.08 -18.10 -15.42
C SER A 3 22.87 -16.69 -14.84
N PRO A 4 23.48 -15.65 -15.44
CA PRO A 4 23.17 -14.28 -15.08
C PRO A 4 21.66 -14.03 -15.12
N ASP A 5 20.98 -14.39 -16.21
CA ASP A 5 19.55 -14.13 -16.41
C ASP A 5 18.66 -14.82 -15.35
N GLU A 6 18.98 -16.05 -14.94
CA GLU A 6 18.27 -16.72 -13.85
C GLU A 6 18.38 -15.95 -12.52
N LEU A 7 19.56 -15.39 -12.23
CA LEU A 7 19.76 -14.55 -11.05
C LEU A 7 19.12 -13.17 -11.20
N ARG A 8 19.10 -12.57 -12.40
CA ARG A 8 18.38 -11.31 -12.68
C ARG A 8 16.89 -11.45 -12.43
N GLU A 9 16.26 -12.50 -12.95
CA GLU A 9 14.85 -12.79 -12.70
C GLU A 9 14.58 -12.98 -11.21
N LYS A 10 15.46 -13.68 -10.50
CA LYS A 10 15.35 -13.84 -9.04
C LYS A 10 15.40 -12.49 -8.34
N LEU A 11 16.32 -11.61 -8.72
CA LEU A 11 16.44 -10.26 -8.15
C LEU A 11 15.19 -9.41 -8.43
N ALA A 12 14.61 -9.50 -9.63
CA ALA A 12 13.36 -8.83 -9.99
C ALA A 12 12.19 -9.34 -9.14
N ARG A 13 12.03 -10.68 -8.99
CA ARG A 13 10.98 -11.26 -8.14
C ARG A 13 11.13 -10.89 -6.66
N GLN A 14 12.35 -10.69 -6.18
CA GLN A 14 12.58 -10.21 -4.80
C GLN A 14 12.03 -8.81 -4.58
N TRP A 15 11.98 -7.97 -5.62
CA TRP A 15 11.37 -6.64 -5.52
C TRP A 15 9.88 -6.73 -5.21
N ASP A 16 9.16 -7.73 -5.71
CA ASP A 16 7.73 -7.91 -5.43
C ASP A 16 7.44 -8.33 -3.98
N ASN A 17 8.42 -8.94 -3.31
CA ASN A 17 8.29 -9.42 -1.93
C ASN A 17 8.46 -8.26 -0.93
N ALA A 18 7.36 -7.88 -0.26
CA ALA A 18 7.33 -6.78 0.70
C ALA A 18 8.37 -6.92 1.83
N LYS A 19 8.52 -8.12 2.39
CA LYS A 19 9.47 -8.40 3.48
C LYS A 19 10.91 -8.21 3.02
N LEU A 20 11.28 -8.79 1.88
CA LEU A 20 12.63 -8.65 1.33
C LEU A 20 12.95 -7.20 0.92
N ARG A 21 11.95 -6.47 0.40
CA ARG A 21 12.11 -5.04 0.07
C ARG A 21 12.39 -4.23 1.34
N ALA A 22 11.62 -4.45 2.40
CA ALA A 22 11.83 -3.80 3.70
C ALA A 22 13.21 -4.11 4.28
N GLU A 23 13.61 -5.39 4.35
CA GLU A 23 14.91 -5.83 4.88
C GLU A 23 16.12 -5.22 4.13
N ARG A 24 15.94 -4.84 2.87
CA ARG A 24 17.01 -4.31 2.01
C ARG A 24 17.05 -2.80 1.92
N LEU A 25 15.89 -2.13 2.03
CA LEU A 25 15.80 -0.68 1.87
C LEU A 25 15.73 0.06 3.21
N LEU A 26 15.28 -0.57 4.30
CA LEU A 26 15.25 0.04 5.62
C LEU A 26 16.56 -0.21 6.39
N PRO A 27 17.01 0.74 7.23
CA PRO A 27 18.15 0.54 8.12
C PRO A 27 17.97 -0.68 9.04
N PRO A 28 19.03 -1.47 9.31
CA PRO A 28 20.42 -1.25 8.88
C PRO A 28 20.72 -1.62 7.41
N GLY A 29 19.79 -2.29 6.72
CA GLY A 29 19.96 -2.79 5.36
C GLY A 29 20.86 -4.03 5.30
N ASN A 30 20.38 -5.11 4.67
CA ASN A 30 21.17 -6.34 4.50
C ASN A 30 22.10 -6.27 3.28
N TRP A 31 23.17 -5.48 3.39
CA TRP A 31 24.21 -5.32 2.36
C TRP A 31 25.60 -5.70 2.88
N PRO A 32 26.50 -6.24 2.03
CA PRO A 32 26.30 -6.55 0.62
C PRO A 32 25.43 -7.80 0.39
N LEU A 33 24.69 -7.82 -0.72
CA LEU A 33 23.91 -8.98 -1.14
C LEU A 33 24.80 -9.93 -1.94
N CYS A 34 24.97 -11.15 -1.45
CA CYS A 34 25.78 -12.20 -2.08
C CYS A 34 24.89 -13.29 -2.67
N LEU A 35 24.87 -13.43 -3.99
CA LEU A 35 24.19 -14.52 -4.69
C LEU A 35 25.18 -15.60 -5.12
N THR A 36 24.90 -16.84 -4.74
CA THR A 36 25.68 -17.99 -5.18
C THR A 36 25.36 -18.32 -6.64
N ILE A 37 26.36 -18.31 -7.51
CA ILE A 37 26.29 -18.75 -8.90
C ILE A 37 26.39 -20.28 -8.95
N GLY A 38 27.27 -20.83 -8.10
CA GLY A 38 27.51 -22.26 -7.97
C GLY A 38 28.51 -22.78 -9.00
N LYS A 39 29.18 -23.89 -8.66
CA LYS A 39 30.23 -24.50 -9.49
C LYS A 39 29.70 -25.66 -10.35
N PRO A 40 30.27 -25.92 -11.54
CA PRO A 40 29.95 -27.13 -12.28
C PRO A 40 30.48 -28.35 -11.54
N SER A 41 29.75 -29.47 -11.62
CA SER A 41 30.28 -30.76 -11.16
C SER A 41 31.40 -31.23 -12.08
N ALA A 42 32.29 -32.10 -11.56
CA ALA A 42 33.38 -32.66 -12.36
C ALA A 42 32.87 -33.39 -13.62
N LYS A 43 31.69 -34.02 -13.53
CA LYS A 43 31.02 -34.68 -14.66
C LYS A 43 30.61 -33.68 -15.75
N ILE A 44 29.91 -32.59 -15.37
CA ILE A 44 29.48 -31.55 -16.32
C ILE A 44 30.69 -30.88 -16.97
N PHE A 45 31.76 -30.64 -16.19
CA PHE A 45 32.98 -30.06 -16.71
C PHE A 45 33.64 -30.96 -17.77
N ALA A 46 33.69 -32.27 -17.53
CA ALA A 46 34.29 -33.24 -18.46
C ALA A 46 33.43 -33.51 -19.71
N GLU A 47 32.11 -33.66 -19.53
CA GLU A 47 31.20 -34.07 -20.60
C GLU A 47 30.66 -32.89 -21.43
N GLN A 48 30.63 -31.68 -20.86
CA GLN A 48 30.03 -30.49 -21.50
C GLN A 48 30.91 -29.24 -21.37
N PRO A 49 32.19 -29.27 -21.80
CA PRO A 49 33.12 -28.16 -21.62
C PRO A 49 32.68 -26.87 -22.33
N GLN A 50 32.05 -26.97 -23.51
CA GLN A 50 31.53 -25.80 -24.23
C GLN A 50 30.45 -25.05 -23.43
N ARG A 51 29.57 -25.78 -22.73
CA ARG A 51 28.54 -25.19 -21.87
C ARG A 51 29.16 -24.42 -20.70
N VAL A 52 30.24 -24.97 -20.11
CA VAL A 52 30.98 -24.31 -19.04
C VAL A 52 31.67 -23.05 -19.54
N LEU A 53 32.32 -23.10 -20.70
CA LEU A 53 32.95 -21.94 -21.33
C LEU A 53 31.93 -20.83 -21.63
N GLN A 54 30.79 -21.17 -22.23
CA GLN A 54 29.72 -20.20 -22.50
C GLN A 54 29.22 -19.56 -21.21
N HIS A 55 29.01 -20.36 -20.16
CA HIS A 55 28.61 -19.86 -18.85
C HIS A 55 29.61 -18.85 -18.26
N VAL A 56 30.91 -19.17 -18.31
CA VAL A 56 31.97 -18.25 -17.88
C VAL A 56 31.96 -16.95 -18.70
N GLN A 57 31.80 -17.04 -20.02
CA GLN A 57 31.76 -15.85 -20.88
C GLN A 57 30.56 -14.95 -20.58
N LEU A 58 29.39 -15.52 -20.32
CA LEU A 58 28.21 -14.75 -19.90
C LEU A 58 28.47 -13.99 -18.60
N TRP A 59 29.13 -14.61 -17.61
CA TRP A 59 29.47 -13.97 -16.34
C TRP A 59 30.55 -12.89 -16.48
N ARG A 60 31.47 -13.00 -17.45
CA ARG A 60 32.46 -11.94 -17.74
C ARG A 60 31.83 -10.67 -18.34
N GLN A 61 30.67 -10.79 -18.97
CA GLN A 61 29.94 -9.66 -19.56
C GLN A 61 29.06 -8.91 -18.54
N VAL A 62 28.93 -9.42 -17.31
CA VAL A 62 28.15 -8.77 -16.26
C VAL A 62 28.90 -7.54 -15.76
N ALA A 63 28.31 -6.36 -16.00
CA ALA A 63 28.90 -5.06 -15.63
C ALA A 63 28.38 -4.50 -14.29
N VAL A 64 27.20 -4.94 -13.84
CA VAL A 64 26.57 -4.43 -12.61
C VAL A 64 26.93 -5.33 -11.43
N GLY A 65 27.33 -4.72 -10.31
CA GLY A 65 27.86 -5.43 -9.16
C GLY A 65 29.24 -6.05 -9.44
N ARG A 66 29.72 -6.88 -8.51
CA ARG A 66 31.01 -7.56 -8.60
C ARG A 66 30.82 -9.07 -8.67
N VAL A 67 31.37 -9.70 -9.70
CA VAL A 67 31.48 -11.16 -9.78
C VAL A 67 32.79 -11.58 -9.11
N GLU A 68 32.69 -12.47 -8.12
CA GLU A 68 33.87 -13.09 -7.52
C GLU A 68 34.26 -14.36 -8.24
N TRP A 69 35.53 -14.42 -8.59
CA TRP A 69 36.16 -15.50 -9.33
C TRP A 69 37.12 -16.24 -8.41
N GLU A 70 37.08 -17.56 -8.45
CA GLU A 70 37.98 -18.43 -7.69
C GLU A 70 38.56 -19.50 -8.61
N GLU A 71 39.82 -19.88 -8.38
CA GLU A 71 40.50 -20.94 -9.13
C GLU A 71 40.03 -22.32 -8.65
N VAL A 72 39.41 -23.09 -9.55
CA VAL A 72 38.87 -24.41 -9.24
C VAL A 72 39.58 -25.47 -10.06
N SER A 73 40.17 -26.46 -9.39
CA SER A 73 40.83 -27.58 -10.05
C SER A 73 39.84 -28.68 -10.42
N TYR A 74 39.84 -29.05 -11.70
CA TYR A 74 39.11 -30.22 -12.21
C TYR A 74 40.11 -31.29 -12.65
N ARG A 75 39.77 -32.57 -12.47
CA ARG A 75 40.63 -33.68 -12.94
C ARG A 75 40.76 -33.72 -14.46
N ALA A 76 39.76 -33.19 -15.17
CA ALA A 76 39.70 -33.14 -16.62
C ALA A 76 40.30 -31.85 -17.20
N SER A 77 41.02 -31.06 -16.41
CA SER A 77 41.72 -29.85 -16.85
C SER A 77 43.20 -29.93 -16.54
N ASP A 78 44.04 -29.35 -17.41
CA ASP A 78 45.50 -29.32 -17.26
C ASP A 78 45.99 -28.35 -16.16
N GLY A 79 45.08 -27.63 -15.49
CA GLY A 79 45.37 -26.72 -14.39
C GLY A 79 44.08 -26.16 -13.76
N PRO A 80 44.18 -25.37 -12.69
CA PRO A 80 43.03 -24.66 -12.12
C PRO A 80 42.35 -23.76 -13.15
N VAL A 81 41.02 -23.68 -13.07
CA VAL A 81 40.20 -22.85 -13.96
C VAL A 81 39.46 -21.80 -13.14
N SER A 82 39.60 -20.54 -13.54
CA SER A 82 38.89 -19.40 -12.94
C SER A 82 37.38 -19.50 -13.15
N MET A 83 36.62 -19.71 -12.08
CA MET A 83 35.17 -19.91 -12.11
C MET A 83 34.42 -18.80 -11.37
N PRO A 84 33.27 -18.34 -11.89
CA PRO A 84 32.45 -17.35 -11.20
C PRO A 84 31.63 -18.04 -10.11
N LEU A 85 31.90 -17.73 -8.84
CA LEU A 85 31.24 -18.42 -7.72
C LEU A 85 30.15 -17.59 -7.06
N ARG A 86 30.34 -16.27 -6.97
CA ARG A 86 29.42 -15.36 -6.30
C ARG A 86 29.22 -14.09 -7.10
N TRP A 87 28.01 -13.53 -7.02
CA TRP A 87 27.68 -12.20 -7.53
C TRP A 87 27.27 -11.29 -6.38
N ILE A 88 28.00 -10.19 -6.20
CA ILE A 88 27.92 -9.29 -5.06
C ILE A 88 27.36 -7.94 -5.49
N MET A 89 26.37 -7.45 -4.77
CA MET A 89 25.81 -6.10 -4.90
C MET A 89 26.00 -5.35 -3.58
N ASN A 90 26.51 -4.12 -3.63
CA ASN A 90 26.88 -3.38 -2.42
C ASN A 90 25.76 -2.49 -1.89
N GLY A 91 24.68 -2.31 -2.66
CA GLY A 91 23.57 -1.47 -2.23
C GLY A 91 22.31 -1.63 -3.09
N PRO A 92 21.24 -0.90 -2.74
CA PRO A 92 19.97 -0.95 -3.46
C PRO A 92 20.09 -0.67 -4.95
N SER A 93 20.84 0.36 -5.34
CA SER A 93 21.02 0.71 -6.76
C SER A 93 21.66 -0.42 -7.56
N ASP A 94 22.64 -1.13 -6.99
CA ASP A 94 23.24 -2.31 -7.63
C ASP A 94 22.21 -3.42 -7.81
N TRP A 95 21.37 -3.70 -6.82
CA TRP A 95 20.32 -4.70 -6.92
C TRP A 95 19.30 -4.38 -8.02
N ILE A 96 18.83 -3.14 -8.08
CA ILE A 96 17.83 -2.70 -9.06
C ILE A 96 18.42 -2.73 -10.47
N ASN A 97 19.65 -2.26 -10.65
CA ASN A 97 20.35 -2.30 -11.93
C ASN A 97 20.67 -3.76 -12.34
N ALA A 98 21.04 -4.61 -11.37
CA ALA A 98 21.36 -6.00 -11.60
C ALA A 98 20.12 -6.80 -12.03
N ALA A 99 18.93 -6.49 -11.48
CA ALA A 99 17.67 -7.11 -11.90
C ALA A 99 17.35 -6.86 -13.39
N ALA A 100 17.86 -5.76 -13.97
CA ALA A 100 17.66 -5.38 -15.38
C ALA A 100 16.18 -5.35 -15.82
N ASP A 101 15.26 -5.09 -14.89
CA ASP A 101 13.82 -5.02 -15.13
C ASP A 101 13.35 -3.56 -15.13
N ALA A 102 12.77 -3.12 -16.25
CA ALA A 102 12.35 -1.73 -16.45
C ALA A 102 11.24 -1.30 -15.48
N THR A 103 10.36 -2.22 -15.07
CA THR A 103 9.30 -1.94 -14.10
C THR A 103 9.89 -1.76 -12.71
N VAL A 104 10.80 -2.65 -12.30
CA VAL A 104 11.52 -2.54 -11.02
C VAL A 104 12.32 -1.24 -10.94
N SER A 105 13.06 -0.87 -12.00
CA SER A 105 13.80 0.39 -12.03
C SER A 105 12.90 1.63 -11.95
N ARG A 106 11.75 1.62 -12.63
CA ARG A 106 10.77 2.72 -12.57
C ARG A 106 10.15 2.84 -11.18
N GLU A 107 9.74 1.72 -10.59
CA GLU A 107 9.15 1.68 -9.25
C GLU A 107 10.16 2.14 -8.19
N PHE A 108 11.42 1.73 -8.29
CA PHE A 108 12.49 2.18 -7.38
C PHE A 108 12.71 3.69 -7.46
N ARG A 109 12.82 4.27 -8.66
CA ARG A 109 12.96 5.73 -8.84
C ARG A 109 11.76 6.51 -8.30
N LEU A 110 10.55 5.99 -8.51
CA LEU A 110 9.34 6.61 -7.97
C LEU A 110 9.35 6.60 -6.44
N LEU A 111 9.72 5.47 -5.84
CA LEU A 111 9.83 5.33 -4.39
C LEU A 111 10.89 6.25 -3.80
N GLU A 112 12.07 6.34 -4.43
CA GLU A 112 13.16 7.24 -4.04
C GLU A 112 12.68 8.69 -3.98
N GLY A 113 12.05 9.19 -5.06
CA GLY A 113 11.54 10.56 -5.10
C GLY A 113 10.41 10.87 -4.10
N ILE A 114 9.68 9.85 -3.65
CA ILE A 114 8.68 9.99 -2.57
C ILE A 114 9.39 10.04 -1.21
N ILE A 115 10.27 9.08 -0.93
CA ILE A 115 10.95 8.93 0.36
C ILE A 115 11.80 10.17 0.71
N GLU A 116 12.45 10.79 -0.29
CA GLU A 116 13.23 12.02 -0.11
C GLU A 116 12.40 13.22 0.42
N GLN A 117 11.08 13.20 0.21
CA GLN A 117 10.19 14.33 0.52
C GLN A 117 9.21 14.05 1.66
N VAL A 118 9.29 12.86 2.25
CA VAL A 118 8.34 12.35 3.24
C VAL A 118 9.09 12.02 4.53
N ASP A 119 8.43 12.28 5.66
CA ASP A 119 8.96 11.99 6.98
C ASP A 119 9.40 10.50 7.12
N PRO A 120 10.60 10.23 7.67
CA PRO A 120 11.11 8.88 7.92
C PRO A 120 10.16 7.92 8.62
N ILE A 121 9.23 8.41 9.46
CA ILE A 121 8.25 7.57 10.14
C ILE A 121 7.36 6.77 9.17
N PHE A 122 7.15 7.27 7.95
CA PHE A 122 6.32 6.61 6.94
C PHE A 122 7.11 5.71 6.00
N HIS A 123 8.44 5.77 6.01
CA HIS A 123 9.28 4.96 5.10
C HIS A 123 8.99 3.46 5.22
N PRO A 124 8.84 2.86 6.42
CA PRO A 124 8.54 1.43 6.54
C PRO A 124 7.24 1.01 5.86
N LEU A 125 6.19 1.82 5.98
CA LEU A 125 4.90 1.58 5.34
C LEU A 125 5.02 1.67 3.82
N LEU A 126 5.61 2.75 3.31
CA LEU A 126 5.73 3.00 1.88
C LEU A 126 6.63 1.97 1.19
N ILE A 127 7.74 1.57 1.84
CA ILE A 127 8.63 0.53 1.32
C ILE A 127 7.92 -0.82 1.30
N SER A 128 7.19 -1.19 2.35
CA SER A 128 6.57 -2.52 2.44
C SER A 128 5.34 -2.63 1.53
N HIS A 129 4.54 -1.58 1.41
CA HIS A 129 3.23 -1.61 0.75
C HIS A 129 3.20 -0.81 -0.55
N ARG A 130 3.81 -1.37 -1.61
CA ARG A 130 3.87 -0.73 -2.94
C ARG A 130 2.51 -0.38 -3.56
N SER A 131 1.45 -1.09 -3.19
CA SER A 131 0.09 -0.81 -3.68
C SER A 131 -0.41 0.58 -3.29
N LEU A 132 0.16 1.19 -2.24
CA LEU A 132 -0.21 2.51 -1.76
C LEU A 132 0.21 3.63 -2.72
N TRP A 133 1.25 3.42 -3.54
CA TRP A 133 1.82 4.47 -4.40
C TRP A 133 1.97 4.08 -5.86
N ARG A 134 1.97 2.79 -6.21
CA ARG A 134 2.22 2.32 -7.60
C ARG A 134 1.25 2.90 -8.64
N ASN A 135 -0.01 3.12 -8.27
CA ASN A 135 -1.06 3.60 -9.17
C ASN A 135 -1.51 5.05 -8.89
N LYS A 136 -0.74 5.79 -8.08
CA LYS A 136 -1.04 7.17 -7.69
C LYS A 136 0.09 8.09 -8.14
N GLY A 137 -0.21 9.38 -8.30
CA GLY A 137 0.84 10.38 -8.55
C GLY A 137 1.75 10.51 -7.33
N SER A 138 3.06 10.64 -7.52
CA SER A 138 4.01 10.85 -6.42
C SER A 138 3.64 12.05 -5.55
N GLN A 139 3.19 13.14 -6.18
CA GLN A 139 2.74 14.35 -5.48
C GLN A 139 1.52 14.10 -4.59
N ASP A 140 0.61 13.21 -4.97
CA ASP A 140 -0.53 12.87 -4.13
C ASP A 140 -0.06 12.13 -2.87
N ILE A 141 0.90 11.22 -3.00
CA ILE A 141 1.46 10.48 -1.86
C ILE A 141 2.21 11.41 -0.92
N ILE A 142 3.02 12.31 -1.48
CA ILE A 142 3.78 13.30 -0.71
C ILE A 142 2.82 14.25 0.02
N SER A 143 1.80 14.77 -0.66
CA SER A 143 0.77 15.61 -0.04
C SER A 143 -0.01 14.87 1.05
N ALA A 144 -0.35 13.59 0.84
CA ALA A 144 -1.04 12.77 1.84
C ALA A 144 -0.17 12.55 3.07
N ALA A 145 1.13 12.25 2.90
CA ALA A 145 2.05 12.10 4.02
C ALA A 145 2.25 13.42 4.79
N ARG A 146 2.39 14.56 4.09
CA ARG A 146 2.47 15.89 4.72
C ARG A 146 1.19 16.26 5.46
N LEU A 147 0.03 15.90 4.92
CA LEU A 147 -1.24 16.07 5.62
C LEU A 147 -1.27 15.18 6.87
N ALA A 148 -0.93 13.89 6.72
CA ALA A 148 -0.91 12.93 7.83
C ALA A 148 0.05 13.33 8.96
N SER A 149 1.17 14.02 8.68
CA SER A 149 2.07 14.57 9.71
C SER A 149 1.45 15.70 10.54
N ARG A 150 0.40 16.36 10.05
CA ARG A 150 -0.22 17.54 10.68
C ARG A 150 -1.55 17.24 11.35
N LEU A 151 -2.21 16.16 10.93
CA LEU A 151 -3.47 15.71 11.52
C LEU A 151 -3.21 15.15 12.92
N GLU A 152 -4.09 15.45 13.86
CA GLU A 152 -4.02 14.97 15.24
C GLU A 152 -5.38 14.34 15.60
N PRO A 153 -5.42 13.44 16.60
CA PRO A 153 -6.68 12.92 17.12
C PRO A 153 -7.61 14.08 17.50
N GLY A 154 -8.86 14.02 17.06
CA GLY A 154 -9.86 15.04 17.37
C GLY A 154 -9.68 16.41 16.70
N CYS A 155 -8.82 16.54 15.68
CA CYS A 155 -8.54 17.85 15.08
C CYS A 155 -9.73 18.46 14.32
N ALA A 156 -10.73 17.67 13.94
CA ALA A 156 -11.89 18.14 13.19
C ALA A 156 -12.99 18.76 14.07
N LYS A 157 -13.05 18.44 15.38
CA LYS A 157 -13.94 19.10 16.36
C LYS A 157 -15.42 19.12 15.94
N GLY A 158 -15.92 18.00 15.43
CA GLY A 158 -17.27 17.86 14.89
C GLY A 158 -17.50 18.58 13.56
N LEU A 159 -16.45 18.99 12.83
CA LEU A 159 -16.58 19.50 11.47
C LEU A 159 -16.40 18.36 10.45
N PRO A 160 -17.06 18.42 9.29
CA PRO A 160 -16.80 17.48 8.21
C PRO A 160 -15.32 17.48 7.79
N LEU A 161 -14.78 16.32 7.44
CA LEU A 161 -13.40 16.17 6.93
C LEU A 161 -13.11 17.13 5.76
N ARG A 162 -14.15 17.34 4.97
CA ARG A 162 -14.27 18.29 3.87
C ARG A 162 -13.88 19.73 4.20
N LEU A 163 -13.98 20.15 5.46
CA LEU A 163 -13.62 21.49 5.94
C LEU A 163 -12.20 21.56 6.53
N LEU A 164 -11.50 20.43 6.63
CA LEU A 164 -10.08 20.40 7.03
C LEU A 164 -9.14 20.94 5.93
N SER A 165 -9.69 21.39 4.79
CA SER A 165 -8.98 21.90 3.60
C SER A 165 -8.07 23.12 3.83
N GLY A 166 -8.09 23.72 5.03
CA GLY A 166 -7.19 24.81 5.43
C GLY A 166 -5.69 24.46 5.45
N GLN A 167 -5.33 23.21 5.09
CA GLN A 167 -3.97 22.67 5.12
C GLN A 167 -3.35 22.45 3.72
N GLY A 168 -3.97 23.01 2.66
CA GLY A 168 -3.41 23.00 1.30
C GLY A 168 -3.84 21.81 0.42
N VAL A 169 -4.95 21.15 0.74
CA VAL A 169 -5.50 20.04 -0.03
C VAL A 169 -7.02 20.18 -0.16
N ASP A 170 -7.54 19.95 -1.37
CA ASP A 170 -8.97 20.04 -1.65
C ASP A 170 -9.76 18.97 -0.90
N THR A 171 -11.02 19.23 -0.62
CA THR A 171 -12.00 18.34 -0.01
C THR A 171 -12.02 16.95 -0.67
N LYS A 172 -11.98 16.90 -2.01
CA LYS A 172 -11.91 15.64 -2.77
C LYS A 172 -10.63 14.85 -2.52
N PHE A 173 -9.54 15.51 -2.12
CA PHE A 173 -8.27 14.85 -1.86
C PHE A 173 -8.37 13.93 -0.65
N ILE A 174 -8.97 14.39 0.44
CA ILE A 174 -9.11 13.58 1.67
C ILE A 174 -9.97 12.36 1.37
N GLU A 175 -11.12 12.55 0.72
CA GLU A 175 -12.03 11.48 0.30
C GLU A 175 -11.33 10.43 -0.58
N ASN A 176 -10.57 10.87 -1.58
CA ASN A 176 -9.84 9.98 -2.50
C ASN A 176 -8.64 9.26 -1.86
N ASN A 177 -8.21 9.71 -0.68
CA ASN A 177 -7.03 9.20 0.00
C ASN A 177 -7.32 8.71 1.43
N ILE A 178 -8.58 8.50 1.82
CA ILE A 178 -8.96 8.00 3.16
C ILE A 178 -8.09 6.79 3.54
N SER A 179 -8.06 5.75 2.70
CA SER A 179 -7.31 4.52 3.00
C SER A 179 -5.80 4.75 3.19
N LEU A 180 -5.22 5.69 2.43
CA LEU A 180 -3.79 6.04 2.56
C LEU A 180 -3.55 6.84 3.85
N LEU A 181 -4.39 7.84 4.11
CA LEU A 181 -4.32 8.68 5.30
C LEU A 181 -4.48 7.86 6.58
N THR A 182 -5.43 6.92 6.62
CA THR A 182 -5.61 6.00 7.74
C THR A 182 -4.33 5.22 8.03
N ARG A 183 -3.72 4.58 7.02
CA ARG A 183 -2.49 3.81 7.22
C ARG A 183 -1.28 4.66 7.60
N LEU A 184 -1.20 5.89 7.09
CA LEU A 184 -0.15 6.82 7.51
C LEU A 184 -0.35 7.23 8.97
N LEU A 185 -1.58 7.52 9.39
CA LEU A 185 -1.89 7.85 10.78
C LEU A 185 -1.66 6.65 11.71
N ASP A 186 -1.90 5.42 11.26
CA ASP A 186 -1.56 4.22 12.04
C ASP A 186 -0.06 4.13 12.37
N MET A 187 0.82 4.60 11.48
CA MET A 187 2.26 4.66 11.77
C MET A 187 2.60 5.67 12.87
N ARG A 188 1.79 6.73 13.03
CA ARG A 188 1.97 7.76 14.06
C ARG A 188 1.30 7.40 15.38
N PHE A 189 0.13 6.77 15.31
CA PHE A 189 -0.78 6.54 16.44
C PHE A 189 -1.05 5.04 16.65
N SER A 190 -0.07 4.20 16.35
CA SER A 190 -0.06 2.76 16.69
C SER A 190 -1.32 1.98 16.28
N GLY A 191 -1.95 2.31 15.15
CA GLY A 191 -3.13 1.60 14.63
C GLY A 191 -4.49 2.18 15.05
N GLU A 192 -4.52 3.21 15.90
CA GLU A 192 -5.78 3.78 16.41
C GLU A 192 -6.70 4.32 15.31
N ALA A 193 -6.14 4.87 14.22
CA ALA A 193 -6.92 5.43 13.14
C ALA A 193 -7.69 4.37 12.35
N SER A 194 -7.09 3.19 12.13
CA SER A 194 -7.78 2.03 11.56
C SER A 194 -8.79 1.41 12.52
N GLU A 195 -8.47 1.36 13.82
CA GLU A 195 -9.34 0.75 14.84
C GLU A 195 -10.65 1.54 15.02
N GLN A 196 -10.56 2.87 15.11
CA GLN A 196 -11.72 3.74 15.32
C GLN A 196 -12.41 4.15 14.02
N GLY A 197 -11.70 4.05 12.89
CA GLY A 197 -12.08 4.66 11.62
C GLY A 197 -11.66 6.13 11.54
N LEU A 198 -11.29 6.59 10.34
CA LEU A 198 -10.68 7.92 10.15
C LEU A 198 -11.57 9.08 10.61
N THR A 199 -12.88 8.99 10.36
CA THR A 199 -13.85 10.03 10.76
C THR A 199 -13.90 10.16 12.28
N THR A 200 -14.07 9.04 13.00
CA THR A 200 -14.09 9.00 14.46
C THR A 200 -12.77 9.46 15.06
N PHE A 201 -11.65 8.95 14.53
CA PHE A 201 -10.30 9.27 15.02
C PHE A 201 -10.01 10.78 14.96
N LEU A 202 -10.47 11.45 13.90
CA LEU A 202 -10.29 12.88 13.74
C LEU A 202 -11.39 13.72 14.44
N ASP A 203 -12.36 13.11 15.11
CA ASP A 203 -13.58 13.75 15.62
C ASP A 203 -14.30 14.56 14.53
N ALA A 204 -14.46 13.96 13.35
CA ALA A 204 -15.10 14.61 12.22
C ALA A 204 -16.60 14.30 12.18
N PHE A 205 -17.39 15.26 11.68
CA PHE A 205 -18.80 15.02 11.45
C PHE A 205 -18.98 13.98 10.34
N ASP A 206 -19.75 12.95 10.64
CA ASP A 206 -20.06 11.92 9.66
C ASP A 206 -21.20 12.39 8.73
N GLU A 207 -20.80 12.87 7.54
CA GLU A 207 -21.74 13.19 6.46
C GLU A 207 -22.43 11.94 5.89
N SER A 208 -22.05 10.72 6.29
CA SER A 208 -22.72 9.47 5.88
C SER A 208 -24.15 9.34 6.41
N SER A 209 -24.61 10.29 7.21
CA SER A 209 -25.98 10.37 7.69
C SER A 209 -26.95 10.45 6.50
N HIS A 210 -27.49 9.30 6.10
CA HIS A 210 -28.42 9.20 4.98
C HIS A 210 -29.71 9.95 5.31
N TRP A 211 -30.27 10.62 4.31
CA TRP A 211 -31.57 11.24 4.47
C TRP A 211 -32.66 10.19 4.36
N VAL A 212 -33.47 10.07 5.41
CA VAL A 212 -34.65 9.20 5.48
C VAL A 212 -35.92 10.03 5.54
N LEU A 213 -37.03 9.47 5.06
CA LEU A 213 -38.32 10.13 5.02
C LEU A 213 -39.22 9.56 6.13
N VAL A 214 -39.47 10.36 7.16
CA VAL A 214 -40.30 9.99 8.29
C VAL A 214 -41.74 10.48 8.07
N VAL A 215 -42.70 9.56 8.09
CA VAL A 215 -44.11 9.86 7.80
C VAL A 215 -45.03 9.24 8.86
N PRO A 216 -45.90 10.02 9.53
CA PRO A 216 -46.89 9.46 10.43
C PRO A 216 -48.03 8.81 9.62
N LEU A 217 -48.36 7.55 9.94
CA LEU A 217 -49.50 6.83 9.33
C LEU A 217 -50.80 6.99 10.12
N SER A 218 -50.76 7.74 11.23
CA SER A 218 -51.94 8.25 11.92
C SER A 218 -51.79 9.73 12.28
N PRO A 219 -52.88 10.52 12.28
CA PRO A 219 -52.82 11.94 12.62
C PRO A 219 -52.27 12.20 14.02
N GLY A 220 -51.56 13.31 14.19
CA GLY A 220 -51.15 13.82 15.52
C GLY A 220 -49.88 13.23 16.12
N LEU A 221 -49.24 12.24 15.48
CA LEU A 221 -47.96 11.68 15.96
C LEU A 221 -46.79 12.65 15.75
N LEU A 222 -46.74 13.31 14.59
CA LEU A 222 -45.70 14.28 14.26
C LEU A 222 -46.33 15.64 13.97
N PRO A 223 -45.59 16.74 14.22
CA PRO A 223 -46.05 18.10 13.91
C PRO A 223 -46.20 18.36 12.40
N PHE A 224 -45.59 17.52 11.56
CA PHE A 224 -45.65 17.61 10.11
C PHE A 224 -46.18 16.32 9.49
N LYS A 225 -46.79 16.44 8.31
CA LYS A 225 -47.31 15.29 7.55
C LYS A 225 -46.20 14.40 6.97
N LYS A 226 -45.00 14.95 6.74
CA LYS A 226 -43.79 14.25 6.28
C LYS A 226 -42.59 15.07 6.73
N CYS A 227 -41.51 14.41 7.17
CA CYS A 227 -40.25 15.04 7.53
C CYS A 227 -39.10 14.32 6.82
N ARG A 228 -38.11 15.05 6.31
CA ARG A 228 -36.84 14.46 5.88
C ARG A 228 -35.82 14.77 6.97
N VAL A 229 -35.28 13.74 7.58
CA VAL A 229 -34.27 13.85 8.66
C VAL A 229 -33.08 12.97 8.32
N THR A 230 -31.96 13.18 8.99
CA THR A 230 -30.80 12.31 8.81
C THR A 230 -30.91 11.08 9.71
N THR A 231 -30.27 9.97 9.34
CA THR A 231 -30.22 8.77 10.20
C THR A 231 -29.59 9.06 11.57
N ALA A 232 -28.63 9.98 11.65
CA ALA A 232 -28.03 10.40 12.92
C ALA A 232 -29.05 11.14 13.81
N GLU A 233 -29.77 12.12 13.26
CA GLU A 233 -30.83 12.83 13.99
C GLU A 233 -31.94 11.88 14.44
N LEU A 234 -32.33 10.94 13.58
CA LEU A 234 -33.35 9.94 13.90
C LEU A 234 -32.90 8.99 15.01
N ALA A 235 -31.62 8.61 15.06
CA ALA A 235 -31.07 7.72 16.09
C ALA A 235 -31.09 8.35 17.49
N GLU A 236 -30.99 9.68 17.59
CA GLU A 236 -31.04 10.43 18.85
C GLU A 236 -32.47 10.86 19.23
N THR A 237 -33.45 10.68 18.34
CA THR A 237 -34.82 11.16 18.52
C THR A 237 -35.76 10.02 18.91
N THR A 238 -36.44 10.16 20.05
CA THR A 238 -37.54 9.26 20.42
C THR A 238 -38.78 9.54 19.58
N LEU A 239 -39.12 8.61 18.69
CA LEU A 239 -40.32 8.69 17.87
C LEU A 239 -41.59 8.46 18.73
N PRO A 240 -42.60 9.34 18.66
CA PRO A 240 -43.84 9.22 19.42
C PRO A 240 -44.81 8.23 18.74
N ALA A 241 -44.41 6.97 18.62
CA ALA A 241 -45.25 5.89 18.08
C ALA A 241 -44.88 4.55 18.71
N SER A 242 -45.85 3.67 18.94
CA SER A 242 -45.55 2.29 19.40
C SER A 242 -45.01 1.39 18.29
N ARG A 243 -45.15 1.80 17.02
CA ARG A 243 -44.77 1.00 15.84
C ARG A 243 -43.99 1.82 14.84
N VAL A 244 -42.92 1.21 14.33
CA VAL A 244 -42.13 1.74 13.21
C VAL A 244 -42.21 0.78 12.05
N LEU A 245 -42.55 1.28 10.86
CA LEU A 245 -42.55 0.53 9.62
C LEU A 245 -41.37 1.00 8.76
N MET A 246 -40.39 0.13 8.51
CA MET A 246 -39.28 0.45 7.61
C MET A 246 -39.65 0.15 6.15
N ILE A 247 -39.34 1.07 5.25
CA ILE A 247 -39.67 1.00 3.83
C ILE A 247 -38.43 1.31 3.02
N GLU A 248 -38.04 0.39 2.13
CA GLU A 248 -36.82 0.55 1.32
C GLU A 248 -36.93 1.64 0.24
N ASN A 249 -38.14 1.98 -0.18
CA ASN A 249 -38.37 2.91 -1.28
C ASN A 249 -39.41 3.98 -0.93
N GLU A 250 -38.98 5.25 -0.96
CA GLU A 250 -39.84 6.43 -0.72
C GLU A 250 -41.07 6.45 -1.65
N GLN A 251 -40.97 5.85 -2.85
CA GLN A 251 -42.09 5.78 -3.80
C GLN A 251 -43.25 4.92 -3.30
N CYS A 252 -43.04 3.95 -2.42
CA CYS A 252 -44.09 3.06 -1.91
C CYS A 252 -45.05 3.74 -0.93
N LEU A 253 -44.75 4.97 -0.50
CA LEU A 253 -45.51 5.69 0.52
C LEU A 253 -47.01 5.84 0.19
N HIS A 254 -47.36 6.01 -1.08
CA HIS A 254 -48.77 6.15 -1.51
C HIS A 254 -49.59 4.86 -1.37
N GLN A 255 -48.93 3.72 -1.15
CA GLN A 255 -49.57 2.40 -0.99
C GLN A 255 -49.82 2.05 0.48
N LEU A 256 -49.30 2.86 1.40
CA LEU A 256 -49.42 2.58 2.82
C LEU A 256 -50.84 2.90 3.31
N PRO A 257 -51.49 1.97 4.02
CA PRO A 257 -52.75 2.25 4.69
C PRO A 257 -52.53 3.18 5.89
N GLU A 258 -53.59 3.85 6.33
CA GLU A 258 -53.59 4.48 7.65
C GLU A 258 -53.47 3.40 8.73
N LEU A 259 -52.46 3.54 9.60
CA LEU A 259 -52.16 2.63 10.69
C LEU A 259 -52.06 3.42 11.97
N SER A 260 -52.88 3.06 12.97
CA SER A 260 -52.90 3.73 14.27
C SER A 260 -51.52 3.73 14.92
N ASP A 261 -51.07 4.85 15.50
CA ASP A 261 -49.87 4.87 16.33
C ASP A 261 -48.62 4.26 15.65
N THR A 262 -48.47 4.54 14.35
CA THR A 262 -47.41 3.99 13.49
C THR A 262 -46.72 5.10 12.70
N ILE A 263 -45.39 5.05 12.65
CA ILE A 263 -44.56 5.92 11.82
C ILE A 263 -43.84 5.06 10.78
N ALA A 264 -43.86 5.49 9.52
CA ALA A 264 -43.05 4.92 8.45
C ALA A 264 -41.72 5.66 8.32
N VAL A 265 -40.63 4.92 8.07
CA VAL A 265 -39.27 5.42 7.84
C VAL A 265 -38.74 4.83 6.54
#